data_AF-A0A9E0LPG9-F1
#
_entry.id   AF-A0A9E0LPG9-F1
#
_cell.length_a   1.000
_cell.length_b   1.000
_cell.length_c   1.000
_cell.angle_alpha   90.00
_cell.angle_beta   90.00
_cell.angle_gamma   90.00
#
_symmetry.space_group_name_H-M   'P 1'
#
loop_
_entity.id
_entity.type
_entity.pdbx_description
1 polymer ?
#
loop_
_entity_poly.entity_id
_entity_poly.type
_entity_poly.pdbx_seq_one_letter_code
_entity_poly.pdbx_strand_id
1 'polypeptide(L)'
;MIKFCSISACALLFVTPTAALSKSWTIDRSKSHVEFVALRGSRLGAKGAFRNITGTILFDGRNLETSSVSAQIPLDTLESGIAARDDDLKGPRFFNTALYPKAFFRSLKISKNKDGKHILLGTFELHGLKRNLDLTLLEPVQLSTKGSKQSLTISASTAIEQSHHALNLKRLHPDGFVKVNDKIAIKILVNASSEATKGPLIRFEKTKKNFGVVEEGIEISCNFVVHNDGDKVLRIYETKSTCGCTLASMKKKLIPAGGKEVLKVVMDTSLKQGPVTKEIIVRSNDAKKSAFSIFVSADVRNPHENLGKNVQTKIFQDRCAACHVSRGLGKVGEELYLADCAMCHGLMGGGAVGPNLVRLDYSTKGMAEAVGQIIANGSPSHRSMPGFSKKVGGPLTDTQIESIVKHLKQLSELERGIVR
;
A
#
# COMPACT_ATOMS: atom_id res chain seq x y z
N MET A 1 -26.69 -88.81 25.63
CA MET A 1 -25.44 -88.07 25.95
C MET A 1 -24.87 -87.49 24.66
N ILE A 2 -25.16 -86.23 24.37
CA ILE A 2 -24.77 -85.56 23.12
C ILE A 2 -23.41 -84.88 23.36
N LYS A 3 -22.37 -85.32 22.63
CA LYS A 3 -21.02 -84.73 22.66
C LYS A 3 -21.00 -83.46 21.81
N PHE A 4 -20.76 -82.31 22.43
CA PHE A 4 -20.45 -81.07 21.73
C PHE A 4 -18.96 -81.04 21.33
N CYS A 5 -18.71 -80.96 20.03
CA CYS A 5 -17.39 -80.79 19.44
C CYS A 5 -17.09 -79.28 19.37
N SER A 6 -16.06 -78.81 20.08
CA SER A 6 -15.63 -77.40 20.03
C SER A 6 -14.82 -77.14 18.76
N ILE A 7 -15.35 -76.27 17.89
CA ILE A 7 -14.64 -75.73 16.73
C ILE A 7 -13.81 -74.53 17.21
N SER A 8 -12.49 -74.68 17.21
CA SER A 8 -11.54 -73.60 17.50
C SER A 8 -11.42 -72.69 16.27
N ALA A 9 -11.99 -71.49 16.33
CA ALA A 9 -11.87 -70.48 15.28
C ALA A 9 -10.46 -69.88 15.28
N CYS A 10 -9.67 -70.20 14.25
CA CYS A 10 -8.36 -69.60 13.99
C CYS A 10 -8.58 -68.20 13.39
N ALA A 11 -8.40 -67.15 14.21
CA ALA A 11 -8.50 -65.77 13.76
C ALA A 11 -7.28 -65.40 12.90
N LEU A 12 -7.46 -65.31 11.58
CA LEU A 12 -6.47 -64.71 10.68
C LEU A 12 -6.36 -63.21 10.96
N LEU A 13 -5.25 -62.81 11.57
CA LEU A 13 -4.83 -61.41 11.68
C LEU A 13 -4.45 -60.90 10.29
N PHE A 14 -5.37 -60.20 9.63
CA PHE A 14 -5.03 -59.37 8.48
C PHE A 14 -4.16 -58.20 8.95
N VAL A 15 -2.85 -58.30 8.74
CA VAL A 15 -1.94 -57.15 8.84
C VAL A 15 -2.28 -56.23 7.67
N THR A 16 -3.10 -55.21 7.93
CA THR A 16 -3.32 -54.14 6.95
C THR A 16 -1.99 -53.37 6.81
N PRO A 17 -1.43 -53.23 5.60
CA PRO A 17 -0.26 -52.39 5.41
C PRO A 17 -0.65 -50.96 5.80
N THR A 18 -0.03 -50.44 6.85
CA THR A 18 -0.19 -49.05 7.25
C THR A 18 0.30 -48.19 6.09
N ALA A 19 -0.61 -47.54 5.38
CA ALA A 19 -0.26 -46.58 4.34
C ALA A 19 0.67 -45.54 4.99
N ALA A 20 1.94 -45.54 4.57
CA ALA A 20 2.90 -44.56 5.05
C ALA A 20 2.41 -43.17 4.61
N LEU A 21 2.09 -42.32 5.58
CA LEU A 21 1.68 -40.94 5.31
C LEU A 21 2.87 -40.18 4.71
N SER A 22 2.75 -39.76 3.45
CA SER A 22 3.70 -38.82 2.85
C SER A 22 3.65 -37.51 3.63
N LYS A 23 4.80 -37.05 4.13
CA LYS A 23 4.89 -35.83 4.92
C LYS A 23 4.92 -34.64 3.96
N SER A 24 4.15 -33.59 4.26
CA SER A 24 4.17 -32.35 3.48
C SER A 24 5.31 -31.42 3.94
N TRP A 25 6.01 -30.84 2.97
CA TRP A 25 7.14 -29.93 3.15
C TRP A 25 6.92 -28.67 2.31
N THR A 26 7.36 -27.54 2.82
CA THR A 26 7.31 -26.25 2.11
C THR A 26 8.70 -25.89 1.60
N ILE A 27 8.82 -25.54 0.33
CA ILE A 27 10.09 -25.10 -0.27
C ILE A 27 10.54 -23.78 0.39
N ASP A 28 11.76 -23.75 0.93
CA ASP A 28 12.42 -22.55 1.43
C ASP A 28 12.94 -21.74 0.23
N ARG A 29 12.22 -20.67 -0.08
CA ARG A 29 12.56 -19.76 -1.19
C ARG A 29 13.98 -19.21 -1.11
N SER A 30 14.52 -18.99 0.08
CA SER A 30 15.83 -18.37 0.25
C SER A 30 17.00 -19.31 -0.01
N LYS A 31 16.73 -20.61 -0.12
CA LYS A 31 17.73 -21.67 -0.31
C LYS A 31 17.44 -22.54 -1.54
N SER A 32 16.54 -22.10 -2.40
CA SER A 32 16.10 -22.85 -3.57
C SER A 32 16.25 -22.02 -4.84
N HIS A 33 16.84 -22.61 -5.87
CA HIS A 33 17.11 -21.96 -7.14
C HIS A 33 17.19 -22.96 -8.30
N VAL A 34 17.01 -22.46 -9.52
CA VAL A 34 17.23 -23.19 -10.77
C VAL A 34 18.38 -22.50 -11.48
N GLU A 35 19.44 -23.24 -11.77
CA GLU A 35 20.55 -22.81 -12.62
C GLU A 35 20.35 -23.37 -14.03
N PHE A 36 20.74 -22.59 -15.03
CA PHE A 36 20.77 -23.03 -16.41
C PHE A 36 22.05 -22.61 -17.12
N VAL A 37 22.42 -23.40 -18.13
CA VAL A 37 23.50 -23.12 -19.07
C VAL A 37 22.98 -23.36 -20.48
N ALA A 38 22.89 -22.29 -21.27
CA ALA A 38 22.63 -22.39 -22.69
C ALA A 38 23.93 -22.81 -23.40
N LEU A 39 23.89 -23.91 -24.14
CA LEU A 39 25.02 -24.42 -24.92
C LEU A 39 24.89 -23.96 -26.37
N ARG A 40 26.02 -23.57 -26.97
CA ARG A 40 26.12 -23.25 -28.40
C ARG A 40 26.99 -24.30 -29.07
N GLY A 41 26.37 -25.38 -29.54
CA GLY A 41 27.09 -26.61 -29.93
C GLY A 41 27.80 -27.24 -28.73
N SER A 42 29.11 -27.55 -28.86
CA SER A 42 29.93 -28.10 -27.76
C SER A 42 30.53 -27.05 -26.82
N ARG A 43 30.28 -25.76 -27.06
CA ARG A 43 30.81 -24.65 -26.25
C ARG A 43 29.82 -24.25 -25.16
N LEU A 44 30.36 -24.01 -23.95
CA LEU A 44 29.62 -23.38 -22.86
C LEU A 44 29.17 -21.98 -23.30
N GLY A 45 27.87 -21.73 -23.25
CA GLY A 45 27.29 -20.42 -23.53
C GLY A 45 26.81 -19.72 -22.26
N ALA A 46 25.71 -18.98 -22.37
CA ALA A 46 25.22 -18.12 -21.30
C ALA A 46 24.75 -18.93 -20.08
N LYS A 47 25.20 -18.51 -18.89
CA LYS A 47 24.74 -19.04 -17.60
C LYS A 47 23.74 -18.07 -16.97
N GLY A 48 22.80 -18.62 -16.21
CA GLY A 48 21.94 -17.82 -15.37
C GLY A 48 21.20 -18.66 -14.34
N ALA A 49 20.43 -17.99 -13.50
CA ALA A 49 19.63 -18.63 -12.47
C ALA A 49 18.29 -17.93 -12.25
N PHE A 50 17.32 -18.68 -11.75
CA PHE A 50 16.10 -18.18 -11.13
C PHE A 50 16.14 -18.48 -9.64
N ARG A 51 15.77 -17.51 -8.81
CA ARG A 51 15.81 -17.59 -7.34
C ARG A 51 14.39 -17.55 -6.75
N ASN A 52 14.30 -17.68 -5.44
CA ASN A 52 13.04 -17.54 -4.70
C ASN A 52 11.94 -18.52 -5.15
N ILE A 53 12.32 -19.73 -5.54
CA ILE A 53 11.36 -20.79 -5.89
C ILE A 53 10.48 -21.08 -4.68
N THR A 54 9.18 -21.21 -4.92
CA THR A 54 8.21 -21.57 -3.86
C THR A 54 7.46 -22.83 -4.27
N GLY A 55 6.88 -23.52 -3.31
CA GLY A 55 6.14 -24.74 -3.60
C GLY A 55 5.99 -25.67 -2.41
N THR A 56 5.40 -26.82 -2.69
CA THR A 56 5.13 -27.88 -1.73
C THR A 56 5.65 -29.21 -2.25
N ILE A 57 6.16 -30.03 -1.33
CA ILE A 57 6.65 -31.37 -1.61
C ILE A 57 5.93 -32.34 -0.67
N LEU A 58 5.24 -33.33 -1.21
CA LEU A 58 4.84 -34.51 -0.44
C LEU A 58 5.97 -35.52 -0.59
N PHE A 59 6.71 -35.76 0.49
CA PHE A 59 7.89 -36.62 0.50
C PHE A 59 7.62 -37.89 1.29
N ASP A 60 7.83 -39.02 0.64
CA ASP A 60 7.87 -40.35 1.24
C ASP A 60 9.31 -40.86 1.22
N GLY A 61 9.94 -40.88 2.40
CA GLY A 61 11.32 -41.32 2.56
C GLY A 61 11.54 -42.83 2.42
N ARG A 62 10.47 -43.64 2.31
CA ARG A 62 10.56 -45.09 2.07
C ARG A 62 10.41 -45.43 0.61
N ASN A 63 9.60 -44.67 -0.13
CA ASN A 63 9.37 -44.88 -1.55
C ASN A 63 9.25 -43.54 -2.28
N LEU A 64 10.27 -43.17 -3.06
CA LEU A 64 10.22 -41.91 -3.83
C LEU A 64 9.11 -41.90 -4.89
N GLU A 65 8.65 -43.06 -5.38
CA GLU A 65 7.62 -43.15 -6.43
C GLU A 65 6.23 -42.66 -5.96
N THR A 66 5.99 -42.60 -4.65
CA THR A 66 4.75 -42.07 -4.04
C THR A 66 4.85 -40.58 -3.69
N SER A 67 6.02 -39.96 -3.92
CA SER A 67 6.25 -38.54 -3.64
C SER A 67 5.70 -37.65 -4.75
N SER A 68 5.42 -36.38 -4.43
CA SER A 68 4.96 -35.38 -5.41
C SER A 68 5.48 -33.98 -5.11
N VAL A 69 5.53 -33.13 -6.14
CA VAL A 69 6.07 -31.76 -6.08
C VAL A 69 5.16 -30.82 -6.86
N SER A 70 4.90 -29.65 -6.30
CA SER A 70 4.29 -28.50 -6.99
C SER A 70 5.12 -27.26 -6.70
N ALA A 71 5.65 -26.62 -7.74
CA ALA A 71 6.56 -25.48 -7.63
C ALA A 71 6.16 -24.30 -8.52
N GLN A 72 6.50 -23.09 -8.06
CA GLN A 72 6.39 -21.84 -8.80
C GLN A 72 7.76 -21.17 -8.86
N ILE A 73 8.12 -20.70 -10.05
CA ILE A 73 9.39 -20.04 -10.34
C ILE A 73 9.07 -18.58 -10.72
N PRO A 74 9.41 -17.59 -9.88
CA PRO A 74 9.25 -16.17 -10.22
C PRO A 74 10.28 -15.78 -11.29
N LEU A 75 9.82 -15.38 -12.48
CA LEU A 75 10.71 -15.13 -13.63
C LEU A 75 11.47 -13.80 -13.53
N ASP A 76 10.96 -12.85 -12.75
CA ASP A 76 11.61 -11.56 -12.46
C ASP A 76 12.91 -11.70 -11.65
N THR A 77 13.09 -12.85 -10.98
CA THR A 77 14.31 -13.19 -10.23
C THR A 77 15.46 -13.69 -11.12
N LEU A 78 15.25 -13.71 -12.44
CA LEU A 78 16.31 -14.05 -13.38
C LEU A 78 17.55 -13.19 -13.16
N GLU A 79 18.68 -13.85 -13.03
CA GLU A 79 20.00 -13.23 -12.99
C GLU A 79 20.99 -14.04 -13.81
N SER A 80 21.78 -13.34 -14.61
CA SER A 80 22.83 -13.94 -15.42
C SER A 80 24.20 -13.33 -15.10
N GLY A 81 24.24 -12.36 -14.18
CA GLY A 81 25.44 -11.58 -13.83
C GLY A 81 25.73 -10.43 -14.79
N ILE A 82 24.87 -10.17 -15.78
CA ILE A 82 25.01 -9.07 -16.75
C ILE A 82 23.67 -8.34 -16.84
N ALA A 83 23.59 -7.14 -16.26
CA ALA A 83 22.33 -6.39 -16.11
C ALA A 83 21.59 -6.18 -17.45
N ALA A 84 22.29 -5.73 -18.50
CA ALA A 84 21.68 -5.51 -19.82
C ALA A 84 21.09 -6.80 -20.43
N ARG A 85 21.71 -7.96 -20.15
CA ARG A 85 21.18 -9.26 -20.60
C ARG A 85 19.98 -9.68 -19.76
N ASP A 86 20.00 -9.41 -18.46
CA ASP A 86 18.89 -9.70 -17.56
C ASP A 86 17.64 -8.91 -17.96
N ASP A 87 17.81 -7.63 -18.31
CA ASP A 87 16.73 -6.78 -18.80
C ASP A 87 16.13 -7.31 -20.12
N ASP A 88 16.98 -7.70 -21.07
CA ASP A 88 16.54 -8.25 -22.35
C ASP A 88 15.79 -9.59 -22.17
N LEU A 89 16.37 -10.50 -21.37
CA LEU A 89 15.75 -11.80 -21.08
C LEU A 89 14.42 -11.65 -20.34
N LYS A 90 14.26 -10.65 -19.47
CA LYS A 90 12.99 -10.37 -18.79
C LYS A 90 11.95 -9.71 -19.70
N GLY A 91 12.41 -9.09 -20.77
CA GLY A 91 11.61 -8.35 -21.73
C GLY A 91 10.70 -9.21 -22.61
N PRO A 92 9.87 -8.57 -23.46
CA PRO A 92 8.85 -9.24 -24.26
C PRO A 92 9.37 -10.25 -25.29
N ARG A 93 10.65 -10.12 -25.69
CA ARG A 93 11.28 -11.01 -26.68
C ARG A 93 11.57 -12.40 -26.11
N PHE A 94 11.74 -12.52 -24.80
CA PHE A 94 12.12 -13.75 -24.12
C PHE A 94 11.06 -14.13 -23.10
N PHE A 95 11.30 -13.91 -21.80
CA PHE A 95 10.41 -14.40 -20.74
C PHE A 95 9.12 -13.59 -20.57
N ASN A 96 9.08 -12.37 -21.11
CA ASN A 96 7.95 -11.44 -21.00
C ASN A 96 7.35 -11.43 -19.59
N THR A 97 8.20 -11.16 -18.61
CA THR A 97 7.87 -11.30 -17.18
C THR A 97 6.74 -10.36 -16.73
N ALA A 98 6.47 -9.31 -17.49
CA ALA A 98 5.33 -8.42 -17.29
C ALA A 98 3.99 -9.13 -17.54
N LEU A 99 3.87 -9.94 -18.60
CA LEU A 99 2.65 -10.71 -18.90
C LEU A 99 2.63 -12.07 -18.21
N TYR A 100 3.80 -12.69 -18.08
CA TYR A 100 3.97 -14.03 -17.51
C TYR A 100 4.96 -13.97 -16.35
N PRO A 101 4.56 -13.50 -15.16
CA PRO A 101 5.49 -13.27 -14.05
C PRO A 101 6.04 -14.56 -13.43
N LYS A 102 5.47 -15.72 -13.77
CA LYS A 102 5.78 -17.01 -13.14
C LYS A 102 5.77 -18.15 -14.15
N ALA A 103 6.62 -19.13 -13.91
CA ALA A 103 6.51 -20.47 -14.45
C ALA A 103 6.06 -21.46 -13.36
N PHE A 104 5.46 -22.57 -13.76
CA PHE A 104 4.93 -23.58 -12.84
C PHE A 104 5.44 -24.97 -13.20
N PHE A 105 5.66 -25.81 -12.19
CA PHE A 105 5.93 -27.23 -12.38
C PHE A 105 5.05 -28.05 -11.43
N ARG A 106 4.38 -29.08 -11.96
CA ARG A 106 3.59 -30.03 -11.18
C ARG A 106 3.97 -31.45 -11.56
N SER A 107 4.41 -32.24 -10.58
CA SER A 107 4.74 -33.65 -10.78
C SER A 107 3.50 -34.45 -11.23
N LEU A 108 3.70 -35.35 -12.17
CA LEU A 108 2.72 -36.36 -12.58
C LEU A 108 3.09 -37.73 -12.03
N LYS A 109 4.36 -38.13 -12.17
CA LYS A 109 4.84 -39.45 -11.76
C LYS A 109 6.34 -39.43 -11.47
N ILE A 110 6.77 -40.23 -10.51
CA ILE A 110 8.17 -40.59 -10.31
C ILE A 110 8.34 -42.07 -10.67
N SER A 111 9.39 -42.40 -11.43
CA SER A 111 9.71 -43.77 -11.83
C SER A 111 11.20 -43.95 -12.06
N LYS A 112 11.74 -45.15 -11.89
CA LYS A 112 13.13 -45.45 -12.24
C LYS A 112 13.32 -45.66 -13.75
N ASN A 113 14.42 -45.14 -14.30
CA ASN A 113 14.87 -45.47 -15.65
C ASN A 113 15.64 -46.82 -15.66
N LYS A 114 16.12 -47.23 -16.85
CA LYS A 114 16.90 -48.47 -17.02
C LYS A 114 18.20 -48.51 -16.20
N ASP A 115 18.77 -47.36 -15.89
CA ASP A 115 19.99 -47.22 -15.08
C ASP A 115 19.69 -47.13 -13.57
N GLY A 116 18.43 -47.31 -13.17
CA GLY A 116 17.98 -47.23 -11.77
C GLY A 116 17.82 -45.81 -11.23
N LYS A 117 18.02 -44.76 -12.03
CA LYS A 117 17.84 -43.35 -11.61
C LYS A 117 16.37 -42.98 -11.58
N HIS A 118 15.93 -42.27 -10.54
CA HIS A 118 14.56 -41.76 -10.49
C HIS A 118 14.36 -40.57 -11.43
N ILE A 119 13.32 -40.68 -12.26
CA ILE A 119 12.83 -39.67 -13.19
C ILE A 119 11.50 -39.15 -12.67
N LEU A 120 11.44 -37.84 -12.47
CA LEU A 120 10.26 -37.08 -12.10
C LEU A 120 9.66 -36.46 -13.37
N LEU A 121 8.63 -37.10 -13.91
CA LEU A 121 7.80 -36.55 -14.99
C LEU A 121 6.83 -35.53 -14.39
N GLY A 122 6.74 -34.35 -14.99
CA GLY A 122 5.77 -33.33 -14.58
C GLY A 122 5.29 -32.42 -15.70
N THR A 123 4.18 -31.73 -15.47
CA THR A 123 3.71 -30.64 -16.33
C THR A 123 4.46 -29.36 -15.97
N PHE A 124 5.23 -28.84 -16.91
CA PHE A 124 5.87 -27.53 -16.86
C PHE A 124 5.05 -26.51 -17.65
N GLU A 125 4.79 -25.35 -17.05
CA GLU A 125 4.09 -24.23 -17.66
C GLU A 125 5.00 -23.01 -17.74
N LEU A 126 5.18 -22.48 -18.96
CA LEU A 126 5.93 -21.26 -19.24
C LEU A 126 5.23 -20.49 -20.36
N HIS A 127 5.04 -19.18 -20.19
CA HIS A 127 4.24 -18.33 -21.10
C HIS A 127 2.81 -18.84 -21.32
N GLY A 128 2.21 -19.44 -20.28
CA GLY A 128 0.88 -20.08 -20.38
C GLY A 128 0.85 -21.38 -21.19
N LEU A 129 1.98 -21.82 -21.76
CA LEU A 129 2.07 -23.08 -22.49
C LEU A 129 2.47 -24.20 -21.54
N LYS A 130 1.67 -25.27 -21.51
CA LYS A 130 1.91 -26.47 -20.70
C LYS A 130 2.53 -27.59 -21.52
N ARG A 131 3.60 -28.21 -20.99
CA ARG A 131 4.30 -29.36 -21.60
C ARG A 131 4.78 -30.33 -20.55
N ASN A 132 4.98 -31.58 -20.93
CA ASN A 132 5.63 -32.55 -20.08
C ASN A 132 7.15 -32.32 -20.07
N LEU A 133 7.76 -32.42 -18.90
CA LEU A 133 9.19 -32.28 -18.68
C LEU A 133 9.66 -33.35 -17.70
N ASP A 134 10.73 -34.04 -18.07
CA ASP A 134 11.37 -35.05 -17.23
C ASP A 134 12.54 -34.43 -16.46
N LEU A 135 12.54 -34.60 -15.15
CA LEU A 135 13.64 -34.22 -14.27
C LEU A 135 14.30 -35.47 -13.72
N THR A 136 15.61 -35.64 -13.96
CA THR A 136 16.39 -36.71 -13.32
C THR A 136 16.77 -36.26 -11.91
N LEU A 137 16.33 -37.01 -10.90
CA LEU A 137 16.69 -36.74 -9.51
C LEU A 137 18.17 -37.09 -9.28
N LEU A 138 18.89 -36.20 -8.60
CA LEU A 138 20.27 -36.40 -8.18
C LEU A 138 20.26 -36.86 -6.73
N GLU A 139 20.57 -38.14 -6.54
CA GLU A 139 20.53 -38.81 -5.25
C GLU A 139 21.85 -38.75 -4.47
N PRO A 140 21.82 -38.92 -3.14
CA PRO A 140 20.63 -39.12 -2.31
C PRO A 140 19.86 -37.83 -2.03
N VAL A 141 18.54 -37.93 -1.84
CA VAL A 141 17.76 -36.86 -1.20
C VAL A 141 18.22 -36.75 0.26
N GLN A 142 18.67 -35.58 0.68
CA GLN A 142 19.26 -35.40 2.01
C GLN A 142 18.21 -34.90 3.00
N LEU A 143 17.92 -35.72 4.01
CA LEU A 143 17.10 -35.34 5.15
C LEU A 143 18.01 -34.96 6.33
N SER A 144 17.86 -33.75 6.86
CA SER A 144 18.59 -33.28 8.04
C SER A 144 17.62 -32.93 9.16
N THR A 145 17.94 -33.35 10.38
CA THR A 145 17.15 -33.09 11.58
C THR A 145 18.03 -32.39 12.62
N LYS A 146 17.59 -31.23 13.10
CA LYS A 146 18.25 -30.48 14.19
C LYS A 146 17.21 -30.11 15.24
N GLY A 147 17.17 -30.87 16.33
CA GLY A 147 16.08 -30.77 17.31
C GLY A 147 14.73 -31.15 16.68
N SER A 148 13.71 -30.32 16.86
CA SER A 148 12.39 -30.50 16.23
C SER A 148 12.35 -30.08 14.75
N LYS A 149 13.36 -29.34 14.26
CA LYS A 149 13.39 -28.83 12.89
C LYS A 149 13.95 -29.88 11.94
N GLN A 150 13.23 -30.10 10.84
CA GLN A 150 13.69 -30.95 9.75
C GLN A 150 13.77 -30.17 8.44
N SER A 151 14.76 -30.50 7.62
CA SER A 151 14.94 -29.97 6.28
C SER A 151 15.26 -31.07 5.27
N LEU A 152 14.78 -30.88 4.04
CA LEU A 152 14.95 -31.76 2.89
C LEU A 152 15.74 -31.02 1.81
N THR A 153 16.86 -31.57 1.34
CA THR A 153 17.59 -31.06 0.18
C THR A 153 17.44 -32.02 -0.98
N ILE A 154 16.88 -31.54 -2.09
CA ILE A 154 16.68 -32.29 -3.32
C ILE A 154 17.43 -31.57 -4.43
N SER A 155 18.20 -32.34 -5.22
CA SER A 155 18.80 -31.87 -6.45
C SER A 155 18.18 -32.61 -7.63
N ALA A 156 17.99 -31.92 -8.75
CA ALA A 156 17.52 -32.53 -9.99
C ALA A 156 18.19 -31.87 -11.19
N SER A 157 18.16 -32.55 -12.33
CA SER A 157 18.69 -32.01 -13.58
C SER A 157 17.83 -32.41 -14.78
N THR A 158 17.88 -31.60 -15.82
CA THR A 158 17.28 -31.91 -17.13
C THR A 158 18.02 -31.17 -18.23
N ALA A 159 17.73 -31.52 -19.48
CA ALA A 159 18.18 -30.78 -20.64
C ALA A 159 16.99 -30.56 -21.58
N ILE A 160 16.77 -29.33 -22.00
CA ILE A 160 15.74 -28.99 -22.99
C ILE A 160 16.42 -28.53 -24.28
N GLU A 161 15.90 -28.97 -25.43
CA GLU A 161 16.34 -28.44 -26.73
C GLU A 161 15.55 -27.17 -27.06
N GLN A 162 16.23 -26.12 -27.51
CA GLN A 162 15.56 -24.86 -27.86
C GLN A 162 14.59 -25.01 -29.05
N SER A 163 14.72 -26.11 -29.81
CA SER A 163 13.83 -26.56 -30.89
C SER A 163 12.55 -27.25 -30.40
N HIS A 164 12.39 -27.56 -29.10
CA HIS A 164 11.07 -27.88 -28.54
C HIS A 164 10.16 -26.67 -28.81
N HIS A 165 9.13 -26.88 -29.62
CA HIS A 165 8.16 -25.87 -30.10
C HIS A 165 7.48 -25.02 -28.99
N ALA A 166 7.80 -25.25 -27.71
CA ALA A 166 7.31 -24.54 -26.53
C ALA A 166 8.00 -23.19 -26.25
N LEU A 167 9.14 -22.89 -26.89
CA LEU A 167 9.88 -21.64 -26.68
C LEU A 167 9.92 -20.71 -27.89
N ASN A 168 9.14 -20.95 -28.96
CA ASN A 168 9.15 -20.24 -30.24
C ASN A 168 9.65 -18.76 -30.18
N LEU A 169 10.97 -18.57 -30.21
CA LEU A 169 11.65 -17.30 -30.50
C LEU A 169 11.71 -17.07 -32.03
N LYS A 170 10.97 -17.87 -32.81
CA LYS A 170 11.02 -17.95 -34.28
C LYS A 170 10.22 -16.87 -35.01
N ARG A 171 9.98 -15.70 -34.42
CA ARG A 171 9.44 -14.56 -35.17
C ARG A 171 10.16 -13.27 -34.82
N LEU A 172 11.21 -12.97 -35.61
CA LEU A 172 11.39 -11.75 -36.42
C LEU A 172 12.89 -11.40 -36.58
N HIS A 173 13.52 -11.90 -37.63
CA HIS A 173 14.58 -11.16 -38.33
C HIS A 173 14.52 -11.51 -39.84
N PRO A 174 14.71 -10.56 -40.77
CA PRO A 174 14.45 -10.76 -42.20
C PRO A 174 15.49 -11.64 -42.93
N ASP A 175 16.61 -11.97 -42.29
CA ASP A 175 17.76 -12.57 -42.96
C ASP A 175 18.06 -13.97 -42.41
N GLY A 176 17.53 -15.00 -43.07
CA GLY A 176 18.14 -16.34 -43.08
C GLY A 176 17.87 -17.27 -41.89
N PHE A 177 17.57 -18.52 -42.21
CA PHE A 177 17.34 -19.60 -41.25
C PHE A 177 18.59 -19.91 -40.41
N VAL A 178 18.50 -19.76 -39.08
CA VAL A 178 19.46 -20.39 -38.15
C VAL A 178 18.84 -21.69 -37.63
N LYS A 179 19.48 -22.80 -37.99
CA LYS A 179 19.24 -24.12 -37.40
C LYS A 179 19.87 -24.12 -36.01
N VAL A 180 19.07 -23.97 -34.97
CA VAL A 180 19.52 -23.88 -33.58
C VAL A 180 19.55 -25.28 -32.97
N ASN A 181 20.74 -25.88 -32.89
CA ASN A 181 21.04 -27.11 -32.12
C ASN A 181 21.37 -26.77 -30.64
N ASP A 182 20.75 -25.74 -30.07
CA ASP A 182 21.13 -25.25 -28.75
C ASP A 182 20.36 -26.03 -27.67
N LYS A 183 21.13 -26.65 -26.78
CA LYS A 183 20.64 -27.37 -25.60
C LYS A 183 20.78 -26.48 -24.37
N ILE A 184 19.77 -26.46 -23.52
CA ILE A 184 19.83 -25.77 -22.22
C ILE A 184 19.91 -26.85 -21.16
N ALA A 185 21.07 -26.95 -20.52
CA ALA A 185 21.25 -27.80 -19.34
C ALA A 185 20.71 -27.07 -18.11
N ILE A 186 19.90 -27.76 -17.31
CA ILE A 186 19.21 -27.19 -16.15
C ILE A 186 19.59 -28.01 -14.92
N LYS A 187 19.97 -27.32 -13.85
CA LYS A 187 20.20 -27.90 -12.53
C LYS A 187 19.29 -27.21 -11.52
N ILE A 188 18.61 -28.00 -10.70
CA ILE A 188 17.65 -27.53 -9.72
C ILE A 188 18.18 -27.92 -8.35
N LEU A 189 18.25 -26.95 -7.43
CA LEU A 189 18.53 -27.18 -6.03
C LEU A 189 17.34 -26.67 -5.21
N VAL A 190 16.70 -27.56 -4.47
CA VAL A 190 15.55 -27.25 -3.62
C VAL A 190 15.86 -27.64 -2.19
N ASN A 191 15.68 -26.68 -1.29
CA ASN A 191 15.61 -26.91 0.14
C ASN A 191 14.16 -26.76 0.59
N ALA A 192 13.63 -27.68 1.38
CA ALA A 192 12.30 -27.61 1.94
C ALA A 192 12.31 -27.88 3.46
N SER A 193 11.38 -27.28 4.19
CA SER A 193 11.21 -27.48 5.63
C SER A 193 9.85 -28.09 5.94
N SER A 194 9.77 -28.86 7.01
CA SER A 194 8.49 -29.42 7.49
C SER A 194 7.58 -28.37 8.15
N GLU A 195 8.10 -27.17 8.39
CA GLU A 195 7.33 -26.00 8.82
C GLU A 195 7.11 -25.08 7.61
N ALA A 196 5.87 -24.67 7.37
CA ALA A 196 5.55 -23.67 6.35
C ALA A 196 6.20 -22.33 6.74
N THR A 197 7.09 -21.80 5.89
CA THR A 197 7.68 -20.49 6.13
C THR A 197 6.60 -19.42 6.08
N LYS A 198 6.47 -18.62 7.14
CA LYS A 198 5.40 -17.60 7.26
C LYS A 198 5.67 -16.39 6.36
N GLY A 199 6.92 -16.14 5.98
CA GLY A 199 7.34 -14.87 5.38
C GLY A 199 7.23 -13.72 6.39
N PRO A 200 7.44 -12.46 5.98
CA PRO A 200 7.11 -11.32 6.83
C PRO A 200 5.58 -11.20 6.97
N LEU A 201 5.09 -10.98 8.19
CA LEU A 201 3.66 -10.82 8.47
C LEU A 201 3.45 -9.56 9.32
N ILE A 202 2.82 -8.55 8.72
CA ILE A 202 2.54 -7.29 9.42
C ILE A 202 1.28 -7.40 10.29
N ARG A 203 1.39 -6.97 11.54
CA ARG A 203 0.25 -6.81 12.45
C ARG A 203 0.38 -5.52 13.24
N PHE A 204 -0.73 -4.84 13.49
CA PHE A 204 -0.81 -3.74 14.44
C PHE A 204 -1.59 -4.16 15.68
N GLU A 205 -1.17 -3.70 16.87
CA GLU A 205 -1.93 -3.94 18.11
C GLU A 205 -3.29 -3.23 18.09
N LYS A 206 -3.32 -2.03 17.52
CA LYS A 206 -4.53 -1.22 17.31
C LYS A 206 -4.46 -0.63 15.93
N THR A 207 -5.62 -0.46 15.30
CA THR A 207 -5.71 0.11 13.94
C THR A 207 -6.48 1.43 13.92
N LYS A 208 -7.06 1.84 15.06
CA LYS A 208 -7.83 3.08 15.19
C LYS A 208 -7.48 3.80 16.48
N LYS A 209 -7.39 5.13 16.41
CA LYS A 209 -7.33 6.01 17.57
C LYS A 209 -8.32 7.16 17.38
N ASN A 210 -9.32 7.22 18.26
CA ASN A 210 -10.19 8.39 18.38
C ASN A 210 -9.67 9.27 19.53
N PHE A 211 -9.51 10.56 19.26
CA PHE A 211 -9.12 11.56 20.25
C PHE A 211 -10.34 12.24 20.91
N GLY A 212 -11.55 11.94 20.45
CA GLY A 212 -12.76 12.59 20.92
C GLY A 212 -12.82 14.04 20.45
N VAL A 213 -13.38 14.90 21.28
CA VAL A 213 -13.48 16.34 21.02
C VAL A 213 -12.14 17.01 21.34
N VAL A 214 -11.59 17.75 20.39
CA VAL A 214 -10.30 18.46 20.52
C VAL A 214 -10.43 19.91 20.10
N GLU A 215 -9.52 20.76 20.56
CA GLU A 215 -9.44 22.16 20.14
C GLU A 215 -8.87 22.30 18.72
N GLU A 216 -9.24 23.37 18.04
CA GLU A 216 -8.64 23.77 16.76
C GLU A 216 -7.23 24.36 16.98
N GLY A 217 -6.34 24.13 16.02
CA GLY A 217 -4.98 24.70 16.02
C GLY A 217 -4.03 24.13 17.08
N ILE A 218 -4.17 22.85 17.43
CA ILE A 218 -3.22 22.12 18.27
C ILE A 218 -2.67 20.90 17.53
N GLU A 219 -1.51 20.41 17.96
CA GLU A 219 -1.01 19.12 17.54
C GLU A 219 -1.45 18.02 18.50
N ILE A 220 -2.10 16.98 17.99
CA ILE A 220 -2.41 15.78 18.75
C ILE A 220 -1.58 14.60 18.21
N SER A 221 -1.14 13.71 19.10
CA SER A 221 -0.27 12.59 18.71
C SER A 221 -0.61 11.28 19.38
N CYS A 222 -0.33 10.18 18.68
CA CYS A 222 -0.46 8.82 19.20
C CYS A 222 0.59 7.88 18.60
N ASN A 223 0.72 6.72 19.24
CA ASN A 223 1.65 5.68 18.83
C ASN A 223 0.85 4.43 18.44
N PHE A 224 1.23 3.84 17.30
CA PHE A 224 0.79 2.52 16.88
C PHE A 224 1.97 1.56 16.92
N VAL A 225 1.81 0.42 17.59
CA VAL A 225 2.85 -0.62 17.64
C VAL A 225 2.61 -1.58 16.48
N VAL A 226 3.60 -1.66 15.59
CA VAL A 226 3.66 -2.61 14.49
C VAL A 226 4.53 -3.80 14.89
N HIS A 227 4.07 -5.00 14.58
CA HIS A 227 4.74 -6.27 14.82
C HIS A 227 5.02 -6.98 13.50
N ASN A 228 6.13 -7.70 13.48
CA ASN A 228 6.40 -8.71 12.47
C ASN A 228 6.18 -10.10 13.09
N ASP A 229 4.97 -10.64 12.93
CA ASP A 229 4.61 -11.98 13.41
C ASP A 229 5.13 -13.09 12.46
N GLY A 230 5.90 -12.69 11.46
CA GLY A 230 6.53 -13.52 10.45
C GLY A 230 7.88 -14.08 10.87
N ASP A 231 8.46 -14.90 9.98
CA ASP A 231 9.76 -15.56 10.17
C ASP A 231 10.88 -15.00 9.27
N LYS A 232 10.58 -13.95 8.50
CA LYS A 232 11.53 -13.16 7.69
C LYS A 232 11.40 -11.68 8.02
N VAL A 233 12.41 -10.87 7.68
CA VAL A 233 12.41 -9.42 7.94
C VAL A 233 11.25 -8.73 7.21
N LEU A 234 10.44 -8.01 7.98
CA LEU A 234 9.41 -7.11 7.47
C LEU A 234 10.06 -5.76 7.13
N ARG A 235 9.95 -5.36 5.86
CA ARG A 235 10.41 -4.08 5.34
C ARG A 235 9.21 -3.18 5.11
N ILE A 236 9.21 -2.02 5.76
CA ILE A 236 8.25 -0.95 5.52
C ILE A 236 8.83 -0.01 4.46
N TYR A 237 8.15 0.11 3.33
CA TYR A 237 8.56 0.98 2.24
C TYR A 237 8.17 2.43 2.54
N GLU A 238 6.92 2.62 2.94
CA GLU A 238 6.27 3.92 3.02
C GLU A 238 5.22 3.93 4.14
N THR A 239 5.09 5.10 4.78
CA THR A 239 4.00 5.44 5.69
C THR A 239 3.42 6.77 5.20
N LYS A 240 2.27 6.73 4.52
CA LYS A 240 1.68 7.90 3.86
C LYS A 240 0.31 8.21 4.42
N SER A 241 0.07 9.46 4.77
CA SER A 241 -1.25 9.99 5.09
C SER A 241 -1.98 10.43 3.81
N THR A 242 -3.31 10.34 3.81
CA THR A 242 -4.14 10.77 2.66
C THR A 242 -4.19 12.29 2.46
N CYS A 243 -3.62 13.09 3.37
CA CYS A 243 -3.50 14.55 3.24
C CYS A 243 -2.31 15.10 4.05
N GLY A 244 -1.79 16.27 3.68
CA GLY A 244 -0.55 16.83 4.25
C GLY A 244 -0.57 17.26 5.72
N CYS A 245 -1.72 17.29 6.40
CA CYS A 245 -1.82 17.73 7.81
C CYS A 245 -1.59 16.61 8.84
N THR A 246 -1.09 15.45 8.40
CA THR A 246 -0.81 14.32 9.29
C THR A 246 0.54 13.73 8.97
N LEU A 247 1.45 13.77 9.94
CA LEU A 247 2.79 13.21 9.84
C LEU A 247 2.82 11.81 10.45
N ALA A 248 3.28 10.84 9.68
CA ALA A 248 3.46 9.46 10.10
C ALA A 248 4.95 9.10 10.02
N SER A 249 5.59 8.76 11.15
CA SER A 249 7.03 8.56 11.23
C SER A 249 7.42 7.36 12.08
N MET A 250 8.51 6.69 11.71
CA MET A 250 9.06 5.52 12.41
C MET A 250 10.59 5.60 12.47
N LYS A 251 11.21 5.05 13.52
CA LYS A 251 12.67 5.05 13.67
C LYS A 251 13.35 4.06 12.71
N LYS A 252 12.81 2.85 12.58
CA LYS A 252 13.37 1.79 11.73
C LYS A 252 12.35 1.35 10.70
N LYS A 253 12.80 1.13 9.47
CA LYS A 253 11.98 0.57 8.37
C LYS A 253 12.15 -0.95 8.19
N LEU A 254 13.03 -1.57 8.97
CA LEU A 254 13.29 -3.00 8.95
C LEU A 254 12.97 -3.57 10.34
N ILE A 255 12.01 -4.48 10.38
CA ILE A 255 11.56 -5.13 11.62
C ILE A 255 11.94 -6.61 11.53
N PRO A 256 12.84 -7.12 12.38
CA PRO A 256 13.25 -8.53 12.35
C PRO A 256 12.07 -9.45 12.67
N ALA A 257 12.21 -10.75 12.40
CA ALA A 257 11.20 -11.75 12.75
C ALA A 257 10.90 -11.71 14.27
N GLY A 258 9.61 -11.70 14.64
CA GLY A 258 9.16 -11.53 16.02
C GLY A 258 9.42 -10.13 16.62
N GLY A 259 9.98 -9.21 15.84
CA GLY A 259 10.27 -7.84 16.27
C GLY A 259 9.05 -6.93 16.25
N LYS A 260 9.21 -5.77 16.89
CA LYS A 260 8.22 -4.69 16.91
C LYS A 260 8.87 -3.32 16.70
N GLU A 261 8.09 -2.36 16.23
CA GLU A 261 8.49 -0.96 16.07
C GLU A 261 7.30 -0.03 16.37
N VAL A 262 7.58 1.24 16.67
CA VAL A 262 6.56 2.26 16.93
C VAL A 262 6.42 3.19 15.73
N LEU A 263 5.19 3.30 15.23
CA LEU A 263 4.76 4.32 14.29
C LEU A 263 4.13 5.48 15.07
N LYS A 264 4.81 6.62 15.13
CA LYS A 264 4.30 7.85 15.72
C LYS A 264 3.49 8.61 14.66
N VAL A 265 2.26 8.94 15.02
CA VAL A 265 1.35 9.75 14.20
C VAL A 265 1.09 11.08 14.91
N VAL A 266 1.26 12.18 14.18
CA VAL A 266 0.94 13.54 14.63
C VAL A 266 -0.07 14.13 13.66
N MET A 267 -1.16 14.68 14.18
CA MET A 267 -2.20 15.35 13.41
C MET A 267 -2.31 16.79 13.88
N ASP A 268 -2.17 17.71 12.93
CA ASP A 268 -2.41 19.13 13.12
C ASP A 268 -3.91 19.43 12.91
N THR A 269 -4.55 20.01 13.93
CA THR A 269 -5.97 20.38 13.89
C THR A 269 -6.21 21.80 13.36
N SER A 270 -5.17 22.52 12.95
CA SER A 270 -5.27 23.86 12.37
C SER A 270 -6.18 23.88 11.15
N LEU A 271 -7.09 24.85 11.11
CA LEU A 271 -8.05 25.06 10.02
C LEU A 271 -8.99 23.85 9.78
N LYS A 272 -9.19 23.01 10.79
CA LYS A 272 -10.14 21.89 10.76
C LYS A 272 -11.32 22.17 11.67
N GLN A 273 -12.50 21.69 11.30
CA GLN A 273 -13.74 21.83 12.08
C GLN A 273 -14.59 20.57 11.92
N GLY A 274 -15.30 20.19 12.98
CA GLY A 274 -16.18 19.03 12.99
C GLY A 274 -15.43 17.69 12.91
N PRO A 275 -16.11 16.61 12.48
CA PRO A 275 -15.53 15.28 12.46
C PRO A 275 -14.44 15.16 11.39
N VAL A 276 -13.21 14.91 11.86
CA VAL A 276 -12.03 14.68 11.03
C VAL A 276 -11.57 13.24 11.21
N THR A 277 -11.45 12.50 10.10
CA THR A 277 -10.81 11.18 10.07
C THR A 277 -9.68 11.17 9.06
N LYS A 278 -8.56 10.56 9.46
CA LYS A 278 -7.34 10.43 8.67
C LYS A 278 -6.94 8.97 8.56
N GLU A 279 -6.66 8.56 7.33
CA GLU A 279 -6.12 7.25 7.01
C GLU A 279 -4.61 7.40 6.80
N ILE A 280 -3.86 6.48 7.41
CA ILE A 280 -2.43 6.32 7.19
C ILE A 280 -2.24 4.94 6.58
N ILE A 281 -1.66 4.91 5.39
CA ILE A 281 -1.37 3.70 4.62
C ILE A 281 0.09 3.33 4.87
N VAL A 282 0.31 2.10 5.36
CA VAL A 282 1.63 1.52 5.62
C VAL A 282 1.90 0.45 4.57
N ARG A 283 2.88 0.68 3.69
CA ARG A 283 3.24 -0.27 2.62
C ARG A 283 4.43 -1.13 3.03
N SER A 284 4.34 -2.45 2.78
CA SER A 284 5.36 -3.41 3.23
C SER A 284 5.60 -4.55 2.24
N ASN A 285 6.63 -5.37 2.52
CA ASN A 285 6.93 -6.60 1.80
C ASN A 285 6.15 -7.83 2.27
N ASP A 286 5.13 -7.68 3.12
CA ASP A 286 4.17 -8.74 3.43
C ASP A 286 3.37 -9.08 2.15
N ALA A 287 3.50 -10.31 1.69
CA ALA A 287 2.87 -10.79 0.45
C ALA A 287 1.34 -10.93 0.55
N LYS A 288 0.81 -11.09 1.77
CA LYS A 288 -0.63 -11.19 2.05
C LYS A 288 -1.25 -9.82 2.31
N LYS A 289 -0.50 -8.88 2.90
CA LYS A 289 -0.93 -7.51 3.21
C LYS A 289 0.15 -6.49 2.86
N SER A 290 0.30 -6.22 1.56
CA SER A 290 1.29 -5.26 1.04
C SER A 290 0.97 -3.81 1.39
N ALA A 291 -0.28 -3.49 1.70
CA ALA A 291 -0.73 -2.19 2.22
C ALA A 291 -1.66 -2.41 3.42
N PHE A 292 -1.38 -1.73 4.53
CA PHE A 292 -2.14 -1.80 5.76
C PHE A 292 -2.64 -0.40 6.16
N SER A 293 -3.94 -0.24 6.39
CA SER A 293 -4.54 1.03 6.78
C SER A 293 -4.74 1.13 8.29
N ILE A 294 -4.35 2.27 8.86
CA ILE A 294 -4.70 2.67 10.22
C ILE A 294 -5.40 4.03 10.20
N PHE A 295 -6.20 4.30 11.22
CA PHE A 295 -7.07 5.47 11.26
C PHE A 295 -6.87 6.28 12.53
N VAL A 296 -6.84 7.59 12.36
CA VAL A 296 -6.90 8.57 13.45
C VAL A 296 -8.12 9.45 13.24
N SER A 297 -8.91 9.68 14.29
CA SER A 297 -10.09 10.54 14.22
C SER A 297 -10.18 11.48 15.41
N ALA A 298 -10.81 12.63 15.19
CA ALA A 298 -11.17 13.60 16.22
C ALA A 298 -12.40 14.40 15.75
N ASP A 299 -13.12 14.99 16.70
CA ASP A 299 -14.11 16.02 16.43
C ASP A 299 -13.50 17.37 16.83
N VAL A 300 -13.19 18.22 15.85
CA VAL A 300 -12.49 19.47 16.11
C VAL A 300 -13.52 20.54 16.43
N ARG A 301 -13.48 21.08 17.66
CA ARG A 301 -14.40 22.15 18.09
C ARG A 301 -14.34 23.28 17.08
N ASN A 302 -15.52 23.73 16.67
CA ASN A 302 -15.62 24.97 15.93
C ASN A 302 -15.40 26.11 16.94
N PRO A 303 -14.31 26.90 16.82
CA PRO A 303 -14.09 28.04 17.72
C PRO A 303 -15.20 29.10 17.62
N HIS A 304 -16.09 29.01 16.62
CA HIS A 304 -17.22 29.91 16.40
C HIS A 304 -18.54 29.46 17.05
N GLU A 305 -18.63 28.26 17.64
CA GLU A 305 -19.92 27.68 18.05
C GLU A 305 -20.54 28.38 19.28
N ASN A 306 -19.74 29.08 20.09
CA ASN A 306 -20.19 29.75 21.32
C ASN A 306 -19.54 31.13 21.55
N LEU A 307 -19.30 31.91 20.49
CA LEU A 307 -18.82 33.28 20.65
C LEU A 307 -19.92 34.17 21.24
N GLY A 308 -19.86 34.41 22.56
CA GLY A 308 -20.65 35.45 23.22
C GLY A 308 -20.34 36.84 22.64
N LYS A 309 -21.24 37.83 22.84
CA LYS A 309 -21.10 39.18 22.26
C LYS A 309 -19.72 39.84 22.52
N ASN A 310 -19.10 39.55 23.68
CA ASN A 310 -17.80 40.10 24.08
C ASN A 310 -16.58 39.35 23.52
N VAL A 311 -16.79 38.24 22.79
CA VAL A 311 -15.72 37.39 22.22
C VAL A 311 -15.55 37.65 20.72
N GLN A 312 -16.44 38.43 20.09
CA GLN A 312 -16.47 38.60 18.65
C GLN A 312 -15.29 39.44 18.13
N THR A 313 -14.77 40.37 18.93
CA THR A 313 -13.57 41.16 18.58
C THR A 313 -12.28 40.36 18.72
N LYS A 314 -12.30 39.20 19.40
CA LYS A 314 -11.16 38.28 19.41
C LYS A 314 -10.87 37.68 18.04
N ILE A 315 -11.84 37.69 17.11
CA ILE A 315 -11.60 37.29 15.71
C ILE A 315 -10.56 38.20 15.04
N PHE A 316 -10.40 39.43 15.53
CA PHE A 316 -9.43 40.41 15.06
C PHE A 316 -8.08 40.30 15.77
N GLN A 317 -7.91 39.34 16.66
CA GLN A 317 -6.72 39.16 17.48
C GLN A 317 -6.02 37.83 17.15
N ASP A 318 -4.74 37.76 17.50
CA ASP A 318 -3.89 36.56 17.41
C ASP A 318 -3.96 35.86 16.04
N ARG A 319 -4.01 34.51 16.05
CA ARG A 319 -4.07 33.68 14.85
C ARG A 319 -5.36 33.85 14.04
N CYS A 320 -6.44 34.37 14.64
CA CYS A 320 -7.72 34.55 13.98
C CYS A 320 -7.68 35.73 13.00
N ALA A 321 -6.94 36.79 13.35
CA ALA A 321 -6.80 37.97 12.49
C ALA A 321 -6.25 37.60 11.10
N ALA A 322 -5.26 36.69 11.06
CA ALA A 322 -4.54 36.29 9.85
C ALA A 322 -5.46 35.83 8.71
N CYS A 323 -6.56 35.16 9.05
CA CYS A 323 -7.53 34.68 8.06
C CYS A 323 -8.75 35.58 7.91
N HIS A 324 -9.14 36.33 8.95
CA HIS A 324 -10.41 37.06 8.95
C HIS A 324 -10.30 38.54 8.57
N VAL A 325 -9.21 39.24 8.91
CA VAL A 325 -9.11 40.70 8.72
C VAL A 325 -7.72 41.21 8.35
N SER A 326 -6.67 40.40 8.46
CA SER A 326 -5.31 40.87 8.18
C SER A 326 -5.11 41.26 6.71
N ARG A 327 -5.99 40.81 5.80
CA ARG A 327 -5.91 41.13 4.37
C ARG A 327 -6.32 42.56 4.05
N GLY A 328 -7.15 43.18 4.90
CA GLY A 328 -7.58 44.57 4.79
C GLY A 328 -6.70 45.58 5.51
N LEU A 329 -5.69 45.15 6.27
CA LEU A 329 -4.82 46.05 7.02
C LEU A 329 -4.16 47.09 6.11
N GLY A 330 -4.34 48.37 6.44
CA GLY A 330 -3.81 49.51 5.69
C GLY A 330 -4.54 49.85 4.39
N LYS A 331 -5.56 49.08 3.99
CA LYS A 331 -6.36 49.34 2.78
C LYS A 331 -7.53 50.29 3.05
N VAL A 332 -8.11 50.84 2.00
CA VAL A 332 -9.29 51.72 2.02
C VAL A 332 -10.23 51.39 0.85
N GLY A 333 -11.48 51.84 0.93
CA GLY A 333 -12.45 51.75 -0.17
C GLY A 333 -12.72 50.32 -0.63
N GLU A 334 -12.70 50.11 -1.95
CA GLU A 334 -12.95 48.82 -2.59
C GLU A 334 -11.97 47.72 -2.13
N GLU A 335 -10.67 48.02 -2.07
CA GLU A 335 -9.67 47.01 -1.71
C GLU A 335 -9.85 46.49 -0.28
N LEU A 336 -10.28 47.36 0.63
CA LEU A 336 -10.62 46.98 1.99
C LEU A 336 -11.92 46.17 2.03
N TYR A 337 -12.94 46.63 1.29
CA TYR A 337 -14.22 45.92 1.20
C TYR A 337 -14.06 44.49 0.68
N LEU A 338 -13.30 44.31 -0.40
CA LEU A 338 -13.04 42.99 -1.00
C LEU A 338 -12.24 42.08 -0.07
N ALA A 339 -11.30 42.65 0.70
CA ALA A 339 -10.46 41.89 1.60
C ALA A 339 -11.23 41.31 2.80
N ASP A 340 -12.09 42.13 3.42
CA ASP A 340 -12.61 41.83 4.76
C ASP A 340 -14.16 41.76 4.82
N CYS A 341 -14.89 42.38 3.89
CA CYS A 341 -16.35 42.48 3.94
C CYS A 341 -17.06 41.58 2.92
N ALA A 342 -16.46 41.38 1.74
CA ALA A 342 -17.08 40.70 0.62
C ALA A 342 -17.42 39.23 0.87
N MET A 343 -16.72 38.55 1.80
CA MET A 343 -17.03 37.16 2.15
C MET A 343 -18.45 36.99 2.70
N CYS A 344 -18.96 38.02 3.38
CA CYS A 344 -20.29 38.00 3.98
C CYS A 344 -21.31 38.76 3.12
N HIS A 345 -20.92 39.87 2.49
CA HIS A 345 -21.84 40.74 1.77
C HIS A 345 -21.79 40.57 0.25
N GLY A 346 -20.98 39.63 -0.25
CA GLY A 346 -20.76 39.41 -1.67
C GLY A 346 -19.78 40.43 -2.29
N LEU A 347 -19.14 40.04 -3.39
CA LEU A 347 -18.10 40.85 -4.06
C LEU A 347 -18.60 42.25 -4.46
N MET A 348 -19.87 42.38 -4.81
CA MET A 348 -20.49 43.66 -5.18
C MET A 348 -21.50 44.17 -4.13
N GLY A 349 -21.47 43.68 -2.90
CA GLY A 349 -22.42 44.12 -1.86
C GLY A 349 -23.86 43.63 -2.03
N GLY A 350 -24.09 42.68 -2.94
CA GLY A 350 -25.41 42.09 -3.21
C GLY A 350 -25.99 41.21 -2.10
N GLY A 351 -25.22 40.96 -1.03
CA GLY A 351 -25.57 40.09 0.08
C GLY A 351 -25.14 38.64 -0.14
N ALA A 352 -24.80 37.95 0.94
CA ALA A 352 -24.56 36.51 0.97
C ALA A 352 -24.95 35.95 2.35
N VAL A 353 -23.99 35.84 3.28
CA VAL A 353 -24.25 35.55 4.70
C VAL A 353 -24.84 36.77 5.40
N GLY A 354 -24.36 37.96 5.03
CA GLY A 354 -24.86 39.26 5.45
C GLY A 354 -25.86 39.87 4.45
N PRO A 355 -26.60 40.92 4.86
CA PRO A 355 -27.60 41.56 4.03
C PRO A 355 -27.02 42.19 2.76
N ASN A 356 -27.89 42.40 1.77
CA ASN A 356 -27.61 43.20 0.59
C ASN A 356 -27.41 44.66 0.99
N LEU A 357 -26.21 45.18 0.76
CA LEU A 357 -25.80 46.53 1.13
C LEU A 357 -26.06 47.54 0.02
N VAL A 358 -26.12 47.13 -1.24
CA VAL A 358 -26.23 48.05 -2.40
C VAL A 358 -27.66 48.50 -2.68
N ARG A 359 -28.67 47.80 -2.17
CA ARG A 359 -30.08 48.23 -2.25
C ARG A 359 -30.45 49.36 -1.29
N LEU A 360 -29.57 49.70 -0.35
CA LEU A 360 -29.80 50.80 0.59
C LEU A 360 -29.60 52.17 -0.10
N ASP A 361 -30.29 53.21 0.37
CA ASP A 361 -30.17 54.56 -0.18
C ASP A 361 -29.15 55.42 0.57
N TYR A 362 -27.91 55.41 0.12
CA TYR A 362 -26.81 56.20 0.68
C TYR A 362 -26.83 57.68 0.28
N SER A 363 -27.77 58.12 -0.55
CA SER A 363 -27.89 59.55 -0.89
C SER A 363 -28.34 60.38 0.31
N THR A 364 -29.03 59.75 1.26
CA THR A 364 -29.42 60.37 2.53
C THR A 364 -28.27 60.29 3.55
N LYS A 365 -27.94 61.42 4.16
CA LYS A 365 -26.90 61.50 5.21
C LYS A 365 -27.16 60.50 6.34
N GLY A 366 -28.42 60.35 6.75
CA GLY A 366 -28.81 59.43 7.82
C GLY A 366 -28.53 57.95 7.52
N MET A 367 -28.66 57.50 6.27
CA MET A 367 -28.40 56.09 5.92
C MET A 367 -26.90 55.79 5.89
N ALA A 368 -26.12 56.66 5.27
CA ALA A 368 -24.66 56.51 5.24
C ALA A 368 -24.06 56.51 6.65
N GLU A 369 -24.55 57.40 7.53
CA GLU A 369 -24.18 57.43 8.95
C GLU A 369 -24.59 56.13 9.67
N ALA A 370 -25.83 55.65 9.48
CA ALA A 370 -26.30 54.42 10.10
C ALA A 370 -25.46 53.20 9.70
N VAL A 371 -25.13 53.05 8.41
CA VAL A 371 -24.28 51.96 7.93
C VAL A 371 -22.86 52.09 8.50
N GLY A 372 -22.30 53.30 8.54
CA GLY A 372 -21.01 53.56 9.19
C GLY A 372 -21.01 53.16 10.67
N GLN A 373 -22.08 53.45 11.41
CA GLN A 373 -22.23 53.04 12.81
C GLN A 373 -22.36 51.52 12.98
N ILE A 374 -23.02 50.83 12.05
CA ILE A 374 -23.12 49.36 12.07
C ILE A 374 -21.75 48.73 11.77
N ILE A 375 -20.97 49.26 10.83
CA ILE A 375 -19.61 48.78 10.57
C ILE A 375 -18.72 49.04 11.80
N ALA A 376 -18.84 50.23 12.41
CA ALA A 376 -18.04 50.62 13.56
C ALA A 376 -18.32 49.76 14.79
N ASN A 377 -19.60 49.59 15.14
CA ASN A 377 -20.03 49.02 16.42
C ASN A 377 -20.58 47.58 16.30
N GLY A 378 -20.79 47.08 15.09
CA GLY A 378 -21.38 45.79 14.81
C GLY A 378 -22.89 45.85 14.60
N SER A 379 -23.46 44.74 14.13
CA SER A 379 -24.90 44.65 13.91
C SER A 379 -25.67 44.54 15.23
N PRO A 380 -26.71 45.36 15.45
CA PRO A 380 -27.53 45.28 16.66
C PRO A 380 -28.42 44.03 16.69
N SER A 381 -28.73 43.45 15.52
CA SER A 381 -29.64 42.33 15.35
C SER A 381 -28.95 41.00 15.03
N HIS A 382 -27.71 41.01 14.54
CA HIS A 382 -26.99 39.80 14.14
C HIS A 382 -25.60 39.69 14.77
N ARG A 383 -25.42 38.62 15.55
CA ARG A 383 -24.16 38.33 16.26
C ARG A 383 -22.99 37.94 15.34
N SER A 384 -23.21 37.78 14.05
CA SER A 384 -22.18 37.42 13.06
C SER A 384 -21.39 38.63 12.53
N MET A 385 -21.83 39.86 12.80
CA MET A 385 -21.16 41.09 12.37
C MET A 385 -20.62 41.85 13.59
N PRO A 386 -19.35 41.60 14.01
CA PRO A 386 -18.70 42.38 15.06
C PRO A 386 -18.48 43.83 14.66
N GLY A 387 -18.17 44.68 15.64
CA GLY A 387 -17.72 46.05 15.40
C GLY A 387 -16.27 46.11 14.95
N PHE A 388 -16.02 46.72 13.79
CA PHE A 388 -14.70 46.79 13.18
C PHE A 388 -13.89 48.02 13.60
N SER A 389 -14.49 48.97 14.34
CA SER A 389 -13.75 50.15 14.82
C SER A 389 -12.72 49.78 15.88
N LYS A 390 -11.53 50.39 15.80
CA LYS A 390 -10.51 50.34 16.87
C LYS A 390 -11.05 50.70 18.25
N LYS A 391 -12.07 51.56 18.34
CA LYS A 391 -12.70 51.98 19.61
C LYS A 391 -13.43 50.84 20.32
N VAL A 392 -13.86 49.82 19.58
CA VAL A 392 -14.55 48.64 20.13
C VAL A 392 -13.71 47.37 19.99
N GLY A 393 -12.41 47.50 19.69
CA GLY A 393 -11.48 46.37 19.57
C GLY A 393 -11.36 45.75 18.17
N GLY A 394 -11.88 46.42 17.14
CA GLY A 394 -11.71 46.06 15.74
C GLY A 394 -10.46 46.65 15.08
N PRO A 395 -10.13 46.26 13.83
CA PRO A 395 -8.87 46.65 13.19
C PRO A 395 -8.92 48.01 12.49
N LEU A 396 -10.10 48.58 12.24
CA LEU A 396 -10.28 49.70 11.32
C LEU A 396 -10.27 51.07 12.01
N THR A 397 -9.65 52.06 11.35
CA THR A 397 -9.77 53.48 11.73
C THR A 397 -11.09 54.08 11.25
N ASP A 398 -11.49 55.23 11.82
CA ASP A 398 -12.69 55.96 11.39
C ASP A 398 -12.62 56.29 9.87
N THR A 399 -11.45 56.72 9.38
CA THR A 399 -11.21 56.99 7.95
C THR A 399 -11.39 55.76 7.05
N GLN A 400 -10.98 54.58 7.52
CA GLN A 400 -11.17 53.34 6.77
C GLN A 400 -12.66 52.97 6.69
N ILE A 401 -13.41 53.15 7.78
CA ILE A 401 -14.86 52.92 7.82
C ILE A 401 -15.58 53.88 6.87
N GLU A 402 -15.24 55.17 6.90
CA GLU A 402 -15.78 56.17 5.98
C GLU A 402 -15.50 55.81 4.52
N SER A 403 -14.31 55.30 4.23
CA SER A 403 -13.93 54.88 2.87
C SER A 403 -14.78 53.70 2.36
N ILE A 404 -15.14 52.75 3.23
CA ILE A 404 -16.04 51.64 2.89
C ILE A 404 -17.44 52.18 2.59
N VAL A 405 -17.98 53.06 3.44
CA VAL A 405 -19.31 53.65 3.23
C VAL A 405 -19.36 54.42 1.91
N LYS A 406 -18.30 55.17 1.58
CA LYS A 406 -18.17 55.85 0.30
C LYS A 406 -18.18 54.88 -0.88
N HIS A 407 -17.48 53.75 -0.77
CA HIS A 407 -17.48 52.71 -1.80
C HIS A 407 -18.85 52.04 -1.95
N LEU A 408 -19.52 51.70 -0.84
CA LEU A 408 -20.88 51.13 -0.86
C LEU A 408 -21.89 52.08 -1.53
N LYS A 409 -21.74 53.39 -1.31
CA LYS A 409 -22.53 54.40 -2.01
C LYS A 409 -22.33 54.33 -3.54
N GLN A 410 -21.09 54.23 -4.01
CA GLN A 410 -20.79 54.09 -5.44
C GLN A 410 -21.42 52.82 -6.03
N LEU A 411 -21.31 51.69 -5.33
CA LEU A 411 -21.93 50.43 -5.76
C LEU A 411 -23.46 50.52 -5.78
N SER A 412 -24.06 51.21 -4.81
CA SER A 412 -25.51 51.43 -4.77
C SER A 412 -26.00 52.33 -5.91
N GLU A 413 -25.25 53.41 -6.21
CA GLU A 413 -25.54 54.30 -7.32
C GLU A 413 -25.44 53.58 -8.67
N LEU A 414 -24.47 52.68 -8.82
CA LEU A 414 -24.31 51.82 -9.99
C LEU A 414 -25.48 50.82 -10.13
N GLU A 415 -25.83 50.10 -9.06
CA GLU A 415 -26.96 49.14 -9.04
C GLU A 415 -28.29 49.82 -9.37
N ARG A 416 -28.46 51.09 -8.95
CA ARG A 416 -29.66 51.90 -9.21
C ARG A 416 -29.62 52.63 -10.56
N GLY A 417 -28.55 52.47 -11.34
CA GLY A 417 -28.38 53.11 -12.65
C GLY A 417 -28.23 54.64 -12.60
N ILE A 418 -27.82 55.19 -11.45
CA ILE A 418 -27.59 56.63 -11.24
C ILE A 418 -26.26 57.07 -11.85
N VAL A 419 -25.26 56.17 -11.86
CA VAL A 419 -23.94 56.36 -12.47
C VAL A 419 -23.69 55.17 -13.39
N ARG A 420 -23.06 55.41 -14.55
CA ARG A 420 -22.75 54.36 -15.55
C ARG A 420 -21.34 53.83 -15.40
#